data_AF-A0A8T9B9F3-F1
#
_entry.id   AF-A0A8T9B9F3-F1
#
_cell.length_a   1.000
_cell.length_b   1.000
_cell.length_c   1.000
_cell.angle_alpha   90.00
_cell.angle_beta   90.00
_cell.angle_gamma   90.00
#
_symmetry.space_group_name_H-M   'P 1'
#
loop_
_entity.id
_entity.type
_entity.pdbx_description
1 polymer ?
#
loop_
_entity_poly.entity_id
_entity_poly.type
_entity_poly.pdbx_seq_one_letter_code
_entity_poly.pdbx_strand_id
1 'polypeptide(L)'
;MPTKYRFEPLVDDGSDNGPLYPSPPVGPKTSVKVLLLAVLATSIAFNVLQILFGVQPLNMARFANAECRSQYVNLQEKEVEVKWLQQSKYTNPNAFERDREWDRINYDTGIVAVPKPWALQKGLALGVDFPWDTSKSVYFVNAFHSLHCLKYIYKSLMEYREGMPQTSGESHILHCLDQLRADVECSADDTLRWATPDRSKSTAVGQTRQCRSFDELKAWTIAYPGCYRFGNATFEDAQDSQVPRKRYCPEGSPELDVVRSYFGKGSDWTPANDPVWSWFDGE
;
A
#
# COMPACT_ATOMS: atom_id res chain seq x y z
N MET A 1 -11.28 23.07 -18.98
CA MET A 1 -10.39 22.37 -18.02
C MET A 1 -11.27 21.50 -17.14
N PRO A 2 -10.83 20.25 -16.84
CA PRO A 2 -11.62 19.24 -16.14
C PRO A 2 -11.92 19.68 -14.70
N THR A 3 -13.16 19.44 -14.28
CA THR A 3 -13.69 19.80 -12.97
C THR A 3 -13.05 18.93 -11.89
N LYS A 4 -12.14 19.52 -11.12
CA LYS A 4 -11.68 19.00 -9.83
C LYS A 4 -12.91 18.94 -8.91
N TYR A 5 -13.37 17.74 -8.58
CA TYR A 5 -14.51 17.57 -7.68
C TYR A 5 -14.13 17.94 -6.23
N ARG A 6 -14.71 19.04 -5.73
CA ARG A 6 -15.02 19.29 -4.31
C ARG A 6 -16.00 20.47 -4.17
N PHE A 7 -16.83 20.44 -3.11
CA PHE A 7 -17.77 21.49 -2.60
C PHE A 7 -19.14 21.58 -3.30
N GLU A 8 -20.28 21.97 -2.70
CA GLU A 8 -20.92 22.07 -1.35
C GLU A 8 -22.26 22.82 -1.63
N PRO A 9 -23.27 22.84 -0.73
CA PRO A 9 -24.62 23.32 -1.07
C PRO A 9 -24.77 24.83 -0.87
N LEU A 10 -25.48 25.54 -1.74
CA LEU A 10 -26.15 26.83 -1.44
C LEU A 10 -27.23 27.13 -2.49
N VAL A 11 -28.41 27.62 -2.07
CA VAL A 11 -28.86 28.99 -2.39
C VAL A 11 -29.87 29.45 -1.32
N ASP A 12 -29.57 30.62 -0.76
CA ASP A 12 -30.33 31.49 0.14
C ASP A 12 -31.34 32.33 -0.65
N ASP A 13 -32.50 32.63 -0.06
CA ASP A 13 -33.54 33.43 -0.70
C ASP A 13 -33.23 34.93 -0.63
N GLY A 14 -33.67 35.64 -1.67
CA GLY A 14 -33.37 37.06 -1.85
C GLY A 14 -34.19 37.95 -0.93
N SER A 15 -33.55 39.00 -0.42
CA SER A 15 -34.24 40.25 -0.12
C SER A 15 -33.33 41.46 -0.32
N ASP A 16 -34.02 42.57 -0.56
CA ASP A 16 -33.70 43.72 -1.38
C ASP A 16 -33.05 44.89 -0.60
N ASN A 17 -32.68 45.94 -1.34
CA ASN A 17 -32.37 47.33 -0.94
C ASN A 17 -30.88 47.72 -0.84
N GLY A 18 -30.30 48.12 -1.96
CA GLY A 18 -29.16 49.04 -1.99
C GLY A 18 -29.61 50.51 -2.18
N PRO A 19 -29.04 51.50 -1.47
CA PRO A 19 -29.43 52.89 -1.60
C PRO A 19 -28.85 53.56 -2.87
N LEU A 20 -29.60 54.54 -3.40
CA LEU A 20 -29.19 55.44 -4.49
C LEU A 20 -27.89 56.19 -4.12
N TYR A 21 -26.89 56.12 -4.99
CA TYR A 21 -25.74 57.03 -4.98
C TYR A 21 -25.81 58.03 -6.15
N PRO A 22 -25.57 59.33 -5.91
CA PRO A 22 -25.55 60.33 -6.97
C PRO A 22 -24.31 60.20 -7.86
N SER A 23 -24.48 60.58 -9.12
CA SER A 23 -23.47 60.54 -10.18
C SER A 23 -22.21 61.34 -9.83
N PRO A 24 -21.00 60.85 -10.20
CA PRO A 24 -19.77 61.57 -9.92
C PRO A 24 -19.57 62.75 -10.88
N PRO A 25 -18.85 63.81 -10.46
CA PRO A 25 -18.56 64.96 -11.31
C PRO A 25 -17.57 64.58 -12.42
N VAL A 26 -17.76 65.17 -13.60
CA VAL A 26 -16.91 64.99 -14.78
C VAL A 26 -15.58 65.73 -14.58
N GLY A 27 -14.55 65.00 -14.13
CA GLY A 27 -13.15 65.43 -14.18
C GLY A 27 -12.49 65.16 -15.55
N PRO A 28 -11.34 65.79 -15.85
CA PRO A 28 -10.73 65.79 -17.19
C PRO A 28 -10.28 64.38 -17.62
N LYS A 29 -10.95 63.82 -18.64
CA LYS A 29 -10.85 62.41 -19.08
C LYS A 29 -9.55 62.03 -19.82
N THR A 30 -8.61 62.96 -20.01
CA THR A 30 -7.40 62.74 -20.82
C THR A 30 -6.19 62.28 -20.00
N SER A 31 -6.04 62.70 -18.75
CA SER A 31 -4.88 62.37 -17.92
C SER A 31 -4.93 60.94 -17.35
N VAL A 32 -6.11 60.46 -16.96
CA VAL A 32 -6.28 59.13 -16.33
C VAL A 32 -6.10 57.98 -17.33
N LYS A 33 -6.56 58.14 -18.58
CA LYS A 33 -6.40 57.10 -19.62
C LYS A 33 -4.94 56.89 -20.00
N VAL A 34 -4.17 57.97 -20.09
CA VAL A 34 -2.73 57.90 -20.38
C VAL A 34 -1.99 57.20 -19.25
N LEU A 35 -2.35 57.50 -17.99
CA LEU A 35 -1.79 56.82 -16.84
C LEU A 35 -2.12 55.31 -16.83
N LEU A 36 -3.36 54.94 -17.13
CA LEU A 36 -3.78 53.53 -17.19
C LEU A 36 -3.08 52.76 -18.32
N LEU A 37 -2.91 53.37 -19.49
CA LEU A 37 -2.16 52.76 -20.60
C LEU A 37 -0.67 52.60 -20.26
N ALA A 38 -0.07 53.57 -19.56
CA ALA A 38 1.30 53.48 -19.09
C ALA A 38 1.47 52.33 -18.07
N VAL A 39 0.57 52.23 -17.08
CA VAL A 39 0.57 51.13 -16.09
C VAL A 39 0.39 49.77 -16.77
N LEU A 40 -0.52 49.67 -17.74
CA LEU A 40 -0.72 48.43 -18.49
C LEU A 40 0.53 48.06 -19.31
N ALA A 41 1.15 49.02 -19.99
CA ALA A 41 2.37 48.80 -20.75
C ALA A 41 3.54 48.37 -19.84
N THR A 42 3.70 49.00 -18.67
CA THR A 42 4.70 48.61 -17.67
C THR A 42 4.42 47.22 -17.11
N SER A 43 3.16 46.88 -16.84
CA SER A 43 2.77 45.54 -16.39
C SER A 43 3.07 44.48 -17.44
N ILE A 44 2.72 44.73 -18.72
CA ILE A 44 3.04 43.83 -19.83
C ILE A 44 4.55 43.67 -19.97
N ALA A 45 5.31 44.77 -19.96
CA ALA A 45 6.76 44.73 -20.06
C ALA A 45 7.38 43.95 -18.90
N PHE A 46 6.89 44.12 -17.67
CA PHE A 46 7.38 43.38 -16.50
C PHE A 46 7.05 41.89 -16.58
N ASN A 47 5.84 41.51 -17.04
CA ASN A 47 5.48 40.12 -17.29
C ASN A 47 6.32 39.49 -18.41
N VAL A 48 6.58 40.23 -19.50
CA VAL A 48 7.47 39.79 -20.59
C VAL A 48 8.90 39.64 -20.09
N LEU A 49 9.43 40.58 -19.30
CA LEU A 49 10.75 40.45 -18.66
C LEU A 49 10.78 39.26 -17.68
N GLN A 50 9.72 39.00 -16.91
CA GLN A 50 9.65 37.79 -16.08
C GLN A 50 9.64 36.51 -16.92
N ILE A 51 8.98 36.50 -18.08
CA ILE A 51 9.00 35.34 -18.99
C ILE A 51 10.40 35.15 -19.61
N LEU A 52 11.05 36.25 -20.04
CA LEU A 52 12.34 36.20 -20.72
C LEU A 52 13.53 35.96 -19.77
N PHE A 53 13.46 36.46 -18.53
CA PHE A 53 14.57 36.42 -17.57
C PHE A 53 14.27 35.65 -16.27
N GLY A 54 13.00 35.51 -15.89
CA GLY A 54 12.56 34.80 -14.68
C GLY A 54 12.14 33.35 -14.92
N VAL A 55 11.85 32.98 -16.17
CA VAL A 55 11.71 31.58 -16.59
C VAL A 55 13.10 31.08 -16.99
N GLN A 56 13.99 30.95 -16.00
CA GLN A 56 14.86 29.77 -16.07
C GLN A 56 13.89 28.61 -16.29
N PRO A 57 14.02 27.77 -17.34
CA PRO A 57 13.14 26.62 -17.49
C PRO A 57 13.21 25.89 -16.17
N LEU A 58 12.11 25.96 -15.40
CA LEU A 58 12.03 25.54 -14.01
C LEU A 58 12.18 24.03 -14.01
N ASN A 59 13.42 23.54 -14.14
CA ASN A 59 13.84 22.17 -13.96
C ASN A 59 12.84 21.11 -14.49
N MET A 60 12.13 21.35 -15.60
CA MET A 60 11.16 20.38 -16.12
C MET A 60 11.86 19.07 -16.47
N ALA A 61 13.12 19.15 -16.90
CA ALA A 61 14.00 18.00 -17.10
C ALA A 61 14.42 17.27 -15.80
N ARG A 62 14.49 17.96 -14.64
CA ARG A 62 14.74 17.28 -13.34
C ARG A 62 13.50 16.53 -12.84
N PHE A 63 12.30 17.05 -13.10
CA PHE A 63 11.06 16.37 -12.70
C PHE A 63 10.65 15.26 -13.67
N ALA A 64 11.03 15.35 -14.95
CA ALA A 64 10.79 14.28 -15.93
C ALA A 64 11.55 12.98 -15.61
N ASN A 65 12.62 13.05 -14.80
CA ASN A 65 13.43 11.91 -14.37
C ASN A 65 13.38 11.69 -12.84
N ALA A 66 12.45 12.31 -12.13
CA ALA A 66 12.30 12.06 -10.70
C ALA A 66 11.72 10.65 -10.50
N GLU A 67 12.56 9.70 -10.08
CA GLU A 67 12.12 8.37 -9.68
C GLU A 67 11.09 8.50 -8.57
N CYS A 68 9.84 8.13 -8.86
CA CYS A 68 8.82 8.01 -7.83
C CYS A 68 9.18 6.83 -6.93
N ARG A 69 9.18 7.06 -5.62
CA ARG A 69 9.52 6.03 -4.63
C ARG A 69 8.48 5.96 -3.53
N SER A 70 8.28 4.75 -2.99
CA SER A 70 7.32 4.53 -1.92
C SER A 70 7.77 5.17 -0.60
N GLN A 71 6.82 5.71 0.17
CA GLN A 71 7.09 6.51 1.36
C GLN A 71 7.89 5.78 2.45
N TYR A 72 7.55 4.51 2.70
CA TYR A 72 8.05 3.79 3.87
C TYR A 72 9.38 3.10 3.58
N VAL A 73 9.43 2.33 2.50
CA VAL A 73 10.53 1.43 2.16
C VAL A 73 11.36 1.88 0.97
N ASN A 74 11.05 3.05 0.39
CA ASN A 74 11.81 3.68 -0.69
C ASN A 74 11.92 2.84 -1.98
N LEU A 75 10.92 2.00 -2.24
CA LEU A 75 10.87 1.16 -3.43
C LEU A 75 10.58 2.00 -4.66
N GLN A 76 11.24 1.68 -5.76
CA GLN A 76 11.02 2.35 -7.03
C GLN A 76 9.66 1.98 -7.62
N GLU A 77 8.93 2.97 -8.11
CA GLU A 77 7.73 2.73 -8.90
C GLU A 77 8.08 2.08 -10.24
N LYS A 78 7.21 1.17 -10.70
CA LYS A 78 7.25 0.62 -12.07
C LYS A 78 8.59 -0.06 -12.42
N GLU A 79 9.27 -0.59 -11.42
CA GLU A 79 10.58 -1.22 -11.52
C GLU A 79 10.55 -2.54 -12.30
N VAL A 80 9.52 -3.36 -12.11
CA VAL A 80 9.42 -4.70 -12.71
C VAL A 80 8.28 -4.78 -13.71
N GLU A 81 8.55 -5.40 -14.85
CA GLU A 81 7.55 -5.70 -15.87
C GLU A 81 6.96 -7.10 -15.65
N VAL A 82 5.64 -7.16 -15.52
CA VAL A 82 4.90 -8.41 -15.32
C VAL A 82 3.89 -8.57 -16.43
N LYS A 83 3.80 -9.76 -17.00
CA LYS A 83 2.75 -10.08 -17.98
C LYS A 83 1.51 -10.60 -17.29
N TRP A 84 0.35 -10.19 -17.76
CA TRP A 84 -0.90 -10.86 -17.40
C TRP A 84 -0.90 -12.27 -18.00
N LEU A 85 -1.07 -13.27 -17.14
CA LEU A 85 -1.08 -14.67 -17.53
C LEU A 85 -2.51 -15.21 -17.53
N GLN A 86 -2.84 -16.05 -18.52
CA GLN A 86 -4.09 -16.80 -18.51
C GLN A 86 -4.07 -17.94 -17.48
N GLN A 87 -2.90 -18.54 -17.26
CA GLN A 87 -2.67 -19.61 -16.32
C GLN A 87 -1.40 -19.35 -15.52
N SER A 88 -1.40 -19.80 -14.27
CA SER A 88 -0.22 -19.84 -13.42
C SER A 88 -0.24 -21.11 -12.57
N LYS A 89 0.82 -21.32 -11.80
CA LYS A 89 0.88 -22.40 -10.81
C LYS A 89 -0.28 -22.38 -9.81
N TYR A 90 -0.85 -21.20 -9.52
CA TYR A 90 -1.99 -21.01 -8.62
C TYR A 90 -3.36 -21.34 -9.25
N THR A 91 -3.39 -21.59 -10.56
CA THR A 91 -4.59 -22.00 -11.31
C THR A 91 -4.41 -23.38 -11.97
N ASN A 92 -3.46 -24.17 -11.46
CA ASN A 92 -3.16 -25.50 -12.02
C ASN A 92 -4.42 -26.40 -11.90
N PRO A 93 -4.81 -27.12 -12.98
CA PRO A 93 -5.94 -28.04 -12.92
C PRO A 93 -5.71 -29.22 -11.95
N ASN A 94 -4.46 -29.58 -11.68
CA ASN A 94 -4.13 -30.54 -10.62
C ASN A 94 -4.31 -29.86 -9.25
N ALA A 95 -5.35 -30.28 -8.53
CA ALA A 95 -5.70 -29.71 -7.22
C ALA A 95 -4.55 -29.81 -6.23
N PHE A 96 -3.92 -30.98 -6.11
CA PHE A 96 -2.80 -31.20 -5.19
C PHE A 96 -1.65 -30.22 -5.43
N GLU A 97 -1.22 -30.05 -6.68
CA GLU A 97 -0.15 -29.11 -7.00
C GLU A 97 -0.57 -27.66 -6.76
N ARG A 98 -1.80 -27.30 -7.15
CA ARG A 98 -2.37 -25.97 -6.95
C ARG A 98 -2.45 -25.60 -5.47
N ASP A 99 -3.02 -26.47 -4.65
CA ASP A 99 -3.26 -26.24 -3.22
C ASP A 99 -1.93 -26.13 -2.46
N ARG A 100 -0.92 -26.91 -2.87
CA ARG A 100 0.46 -26.77 -2.37
C ARG A 100 1.08 -25.41 -2.69
N GLU A 101 0.83 -24.83 -3.86
CA GLU A 101 1.34 -23.49 -4.17
C GLU A 101 0.68 -22.41 -3.32
N TRP A 102 -0.62 -22.54 -3.06
CA TRP A 102 -1.34 -21.65 -2.15
C TRP A 102 -0.87 -21.79 -0.70
N ASP A 103 -0.69 -23.02 -0.21
CA ASP A 103 -0.15 -23.29 1.12
C ASP A 103 1.25 -22.69 1.30
N ARG A 104 2.10 -22.74 0.27
CA ARG A 104 3.46 -22.19 0.31
C ARG A 104 3.56 -20.67 0.37
N ILE A 105 2.46 -19.94 0.18
CA ILE A 105 2.49 -18.47 0.33
C ILE A 105 2.86 -18.16 1.79
N ASN A 106 4.09 -17.70 1.95
CA ASN A 106 4.62 -17.25 3.23
C ASN A 106 4.40 -15.74 3.34
N TYR A 107 3.63 -15.34 4.35
CA TYR A 107 3.38 -13.95 4.69
C TYR A 107 3.97 -13.56 6.06
N ASP A 108 4.71 -14.47 6.70
CA ASP A 108 5.20 -14.33 8.09
C ASP A 108 6.15 -13.16 8.26
N THR A 109 7.05 -12.98 7.28
CA THR A 109 8.03 -11.88 7.30
C THR A 109 7.35 -10.52 7.21
N GLY A 110 6.10 -10.47 6.76
CA GLY A 110 5.30 -9.25 6.69
C GLY A 110 4.99 -8.61 8.04
N ILE A 111 5.20 -9.33 9.14
CA ILE A 111 5.17 -8.74 10.49
C ILE A 111 6.58 -8.28 10.81
N VAL A 112 6.75 -6.96 10.87
CA VAL A 112 8.06 -6.32 11.01
C VAL A 112 8.17 -5.61 12.36
N ALA A 113 9.38 -5.58 12.91
CA ALA A 113 9.72 -4.77 14.08
C ALA A 113 10.71 -3.69 13.69
N VAL A 114 10.26 -2.43 13.70
CA VAL A 114 11.07 -1.27 13.29
C VAL A 114 11.37 -0.38 14.50
N PRO A 115 12.50 0.36 14.52
CA PRO A 115 12.78 1.30 15.59
C PRO A 115 11.68 2.36 15.76
N LYS A 116 11.24 2.62 16.99
CA LYS A 116 10.24 3.66 17.29
C LYS A 116 10.60 5.03 16.70
N PRO A 117 11.85 5.53 16.78
CA PRO A 117 12.22 6.81 16.15
C PRO A 117 12.03 6.82 14.64
N TRP A 118 12.33 5.70 13.96
CA TRP A 118 12.11 5.58 12.52
C TRP A 118 10.61 5.64 12.18
N ALA A 119 9.77 4.93 12.93
CA ALA A 119 8.33 4.94 12.71
C ALA A 119 7.73 6.35 12.85
N LEU A 120 8.12 7.07 13.92
CA LEU A 120 7.70 8.45 14.15
C LEU A 120 8.19 9.38 13.03
N GLN A 121 9.42 9.23 12.56
CA GLN A 121 9.95 9.99 11.42
C GLN A 121 9.14 9.75 10.14
N LYS A 122 8.62 8.53 9.95
CA LYS A 122 7.75 8.17 8.82
C LYS A 122 6.29 8.61 9.00
N GLY A 123 5.96 9.28 10.10
CA GLY A 123 4.61 9.72 10.43
C GLY A 123 3.66 8.59 10.83
N LEU A 124 4.20 7.45 11.26
CA LEU A 124 3.42 6.32 11.74
C LEU A 124 3.09 6.51 13.23
N ALA A 125 1.84 6.20 13.61
CA ALA A 125 1.50 5.98 15.01
C ALA A 125 2.26 4.74 15.53
N LEU A 126 2.70 4.78 16.79
CA LEU A 126 3.36 3.62 17.40
C LEU A 126 2.35 2.48 17.55
N GLY A 127 2.73 1.33 17.01
CA GLY A 127 2.03 0.07 17.23
C GLY A 127 2.37 -0.54 18.59
N VAL A 128 2.13 -1.85 18.71
CA VAL A 128 2.49 -2.59 19.93
C VAL A 128 4.00 -2.74 20.05
N ASP A 129 4.48 -2.78 21.29
CA ASP A 129 5.88 -3.04 21.58
C ASP A 129 6.30 -4.41 21.06
N PHE A 130 7.50 -4.46 20.50
CA PHE A 130 8.09 -5.73 20.13
C PHE A 130 8.59 -6.45 21.39
N PRO A 131 8.12 -7.68 21.69
CA PRO A 131 8.38 -8.32 22.99
C PRO A 131 9.86 -8.55 23.31
N TRP A 132 10.71 -8.62 22.29
CA TRP A 132 12.15 -8.91 22.44
C TRP A 132 13.04 -7.67 22.44
N ASP A 133 12.49 -6.53 22.03
CA ASP A 133 13.17 -5.22 22.05
C ASP A 133 12.11 -4.11 22.08
N THR A 134 11.86 -3.54 23.26
CA THR A 134 10.85 -2.50 23.48
C THR A 134 11.23 -1.15 22.85
N SER A 135 12.44 -0.98 22.31
CA SER A 135 12.80 0.17 21.48
C SER A 135 12.20 0.10 20.08
N LYS A 136 11.68 -1.07 19.68
CA LYS A 136 11.01 -1.33 18.41
C LYS A 136 9.50 -1.45 18.58
N SER A 137 8.79 -1.18 17.49
CA SER A 137 7.34 -1.30 17.39
C SER A 137 6.98 -2.23 16.24
N VAL A 138 5.94 -3.04 16.44
CA VAL A 138 5.49 -4.04 15.48
C VAL A 138 4.48 -3.44 14.49
N TYR A 139 4.61 -3.79 13.21
CA TYR A 139 3.69 -3.42 12.14
C TYR A 139 3.44 -4.59 11.20
N PHE A 140 2.32 -4.53 10.48
CA PHE A 140 2.01 -5.42 9.36
C PHE A 140 2.25 -4.68 8.05
N VAL A 141 3.05 -5.26 7.17
CA VAL A 141 3.23 -4.73 5.81
C VAL A 141 2.00 -5.09 4.98
N ASN A 142 1.35 -4.06 4.42
CA ASN A 142 0.05 -4.21 3.74
C ASN A 142 0.06 -5.32 2.68
N ALA A 143 1.04 -5.36 1.78
CA ALA A 143 1.12 -6.39 0.74
C ALA A 143 1.19 -7.83 1.29
N PHE A 144 1.83 -8.03 2.44
CA PHE A 144 1.88 -9.33 3.11
C PHE A 144 0.56 -9.66 3.81
N HIS A 145 -0.14 -8.64 4.34
CA HIS A 145 -1.49 -8.80 4.85
C HIS A 145 -2.50 -9.13 3.74
N SER A 146 -2.37 -8.52 2.55
CA SER A 146 -3.16 -8.90 1.37
C SER A 146 -2.88 -10.34 0.94
N LEU A 147 -1.62 -10.81 1.01
CA LEU A 147 -1.27 -12.22 0.76
C LEU A 147 -1.88 -13.17 1.79
N HIS A 148 -1.88 -12.80 3.07
CA HIS A 148 -2.60 -13.52 4.12
C HIS A 148 -4.09 -13.63 3.75
N CYS A 149 -4.75 -12.51 3.44
CA CYS A 149 -6.16 -12.49 3.07
C CYS A 149 -6.48 -13.41 1.88
N LEU A 150 -5.68 -13.31 0.80
CA LEU A 150 -5.82 -14.15 -0.38
C LEU A 150 -5.68 -15.64 -0.05
N LYS A 151 -4.67 -15.99 0.76
CA LYS A 151 -4.40 -17.37 1.19
C LYS A 151 -5.57 -17.94 1.98
N TYR A 152 -6.18 -17.17 2.88
CA TYR A 152 -7.33 -17.60 3.68
C TYR A 152 -8.64 -17.70 2.91
N ILE A 153 -8.93 -16.75 2.03
CA ILE A 153 -10.10 -16.81 1.14
C ILE A 153 -10.02 -18.06 0.26
N TYR A 154 -8.84 -18.34 -0.28
CA TYR A 154 -8.61 -19.53 -1.09
C TYR A 154 -8.86 -20.81 -0.30
N LYS A 155 -8.28 -20.93 0.91
CA LYS A 155 -8.47 -22.09 1.78
C LYS A 155 -9.95 -22.30 2.12
N SER A 156 -10.63 -21.24 2.55
CA SER A 156 -12.07 -21.25 2.86
C SER A 156 -12.91 -21.75 1.68
N LEU A 157 -12.59 -21.31 0.45
CA LEU A 157 -13.25 -21.77 -0.76
C LEU A 157 -13.00 -23.26 -1.03
N MET A 158 -11.79 -23.78 -0.82
CA MET A 158 -11.49 -25.20 -1.00
C MET A 158 -12.20 -26.04 0.07
N GLU A 159 -12.15 -25.63 1.34
CA GLU A 159 -12.87 -26.29 2.44
C GLU A 159 -14.38 -26.37 2.15
N TYR A 160 -14.97 -25.27 1.68
CA TYR A 160 -16.39 -25.25 1.29
C TYR A 160 -16.69 -26.23 0.15
N ARG A 161 -15.86 -26.28 -0.89
CA ARG A 161 -16.05 -27.18 -2.03
C ARG A 161 -15.94 -28.65 -1.65
N GLU A 162 -15.12 -28.96 -0.66
CA GLU A 162 -14.88 -30.33 -0.18
C GLU A 162 -15.83 -30.75 0.95
N GLY A 163 -16.70 -29.84 1.40
CA GLY A 163 -17.62 -30.10 2.52
C GLY A 163 -16.91 -30.16 3.88
N MET A 164 -15.72 -29.58 3.98
CA MET A 164 -14.92 -29.51 5.20
C MET A 164 -15.39 -28.37 6.11
N PRO A 165 -15.24 -28.51 7.45
CA PRO A 165 -15.42 -27.39 8.36
C PRO A 165 -14.49 -26.23 7.99
N GLN A 166 -15.00 -25.00 8.13
CA GLN A 166 -14.20 -23.80 7.87
C GLN A 166 -13.15 -23.61 8.96
N THR A 167 -11.86 -23.55 8.60
CA THR A 167 -10.78 -23.25 9.57
C THR A 167 -10.92 -21.83 10.12
N SER A 168 -11.28 -20.88 9.25
CA SER A 168 -11.51 -19.49 9.62
C SER A 168 -13.00 -19.16 9.64
N GLY A 169 -13.44 -18.48 10.69
CA GLY A 169 -14.82 -18.03 10.80
C GLY A 169 -15.20 -17.04 9.68
N GLU A 170 -16.50 -16.98 9.37
CA GLU A 170 -17.08 -16.10 8.34
C GLU A 170 -16.64 -14.64 8.49
N SER A 171 -16.62 -14.11 9.72
CA SER A 171 -16.21 -12.73 10.01
C SER A 171 -14.78 -12.43 9.55
N HIS A 172 -13.86 -13.38 9.70
CA HIS A 172 -12.47 -13.24 9.24
C HIS A 172 -12.42 -13.25 7.71
N ILE A 173 -13.16 -14.13 7.05
CA ILE A 173 -13.20 -14.18 5.57
C ILE A 173 -13.82 -12.91 4.99
N LEU A 174 -14.89 -12.38 5.59
CA LEU A 174 -15.50 -11.11 5.17
C LEU A 174 -14.54 -9.92 5.37
N HIS A 175 -13.80 -9.89 6.48
CA HIS A 175 -12.75 -8.90 6.70
C HIS A 175 -11.66 -8.98 5.62
N CYS A 176 -11.19 -10.19 5.30
CA CYS A 176 -10.20 -10.42 4.25
C CYS A 176 -10.70 -9.93 2.87
N LEU A 177 -11.96 -10.17 2.55
CA LEU A 177 -12.58 -9.70 1.30
C LEU A 177 -12.66 -8.17 1.25
N ASP A 178 -13.09 -7.52 2.33
CA ASP A 178 -13.16 -6.05 2.39
C ASP A 178 -11.78 -5.40 2.35
N GLN A 179 -10.79 -5.97 3.04
CA GLN A 179 -9.39 -5.51 2.97
C GLN A 179 -8.87 -5.51 1.52
N LEU A 180 -9.09 -6.60 0.78
CA LEU A 180 -8.66 -6.68 -0.62
C LEU A 180 -9.43 -5.72 -1.53
N ARG A 181 -10.74 -5.53 -1.28
CA ARG A 181 -11.53 -4.51 -1.99
C ARG A 181 -10.96 -3.11 -1.75
N ALA A 182 -10.70 -2.75 -0.49
CA ALA A 182 -10.14 -1.47 -0.10
C ALA A 182 -8.74 -1.25 -0.69
N ASP A 183 -7.89 -2.28 -0.72
CA ASP A 183 -6.56 -2.22 -1.35
C ASP A 183 -6.65 -1.90 -2.85
N VAL A 184 -7.60 -2.52 -3.56
CA VAL A 184 -7.83 -2.26 -4.99
C VAL A 184 -8.33 -0.83 -5.23
N GLU A 185 -9.31 -0.37 -4.45
CA GLU A 185 -9.86 0.98 -4.56
C GLU A 185 -8.83 2.07 -4.20
N CYS A 186 -8.01 1.82 -3.16
CA CYS A 186 -6.93 2.70 -2.75
C CYS A 186 -5.84 2.81 -3.82
N SER A 187 -5.48 1.69 -4.45
CA SER A 187 -4.46 1.66 -5.49
C SER A 187 -4.93 2.31 -6.79
N ALA A 188 -6.23 2.21 -7.10
CA ALA A 188 -6.88 2.78 -8.28
C ALA A 188 -6.07 2.58 -9.58
N ASP A 189 -5.58 1.36 -9.80
CA ASP A 189 -4.74 1.01 -10.96
C ASP A 189 -5.50 1.27 -12.27
N ASP A 190 -5.04 2.25 -13.04
CA ASP A 190 -5.65 2.74 -14.28
C ASP A 190 -5.15 2.01 -15.54
N THR A 191 -4.38 0.93 -15.37
CA THR A 191 -3.86 0.13 -16.48
C THR A 191 -5.00 -0.45 -17.34
N LEU A 192 -5.17 0.09 -18.54
CA LEU A 192 -6.15 -0.40 -19.51
C LEU A 192 -5.84 -1.83 -19.94
N ARG A 193 -6.81 -2.73 -19.84
CA ARG A 193 -6.71 -4.11 -20.31
C ARG A 193 -7.34 -4.23 -21.69
N TRP A 194 -6.62 -4.74 -22.68
CA TRP A 194 -7.25 -5.03 -23.96
C TRP A 194 -8.18 -6.23 -23.88
N ALA A 195 -9.32 -6.15 -24.57
CA ALA A 195 -10.23 -7.27 -24.74
C ALA A 195 -9.65 -8.26 -25.76
N THR A 196 -9.67 -9.56 -25.43
CA THR A 196 -9.22 -10.58 -26.40
C THR A 196 -10.24 -10.63 -27.54
N PRO A 197 -9.82 -10.58 -28.82
CA PRO A 197 -10.75 -10.59 -29.95
C PRO A 197 -11.56 -11.88 -30.12
N ASP A 198 -11.15 -12.96 -29.46
CA ASP A 198 -11.86 -14.24 -29.48
C ASP A 198 -13.00 -14.27 -28.45
N ARG A 199 -13.83 -15.32 -28.48
CA ARG A 199 -14.89 -15.52 -27.46
C ARG A 199 -14.34 -15.98 -26.09
N SER A 200 -13.02 -15.94 -25.88
CA SER A 200 -12.47 -16.29 -24.57
C SER A 200 -12.88 -15.23 -23.54
N LYS A 201 -13.17 -15.65 -22.31
CA LYS A 201 -13.46 -14.72 -21.20
C LYS A 201 -12.18 -14.08 -20.64
N SER A 202 -11.05 -14.19 -21.35
CA SER A 202 -9.74 -13.69 -20.91
C SER A 202 -9.54 -12.25 -21.39
N THR A 203 -8.78 -11.45 -20.63
CA THR A 203 -8.38 -10.10 -21.02
C THR A 203 -6.90 -9.89 -20.79
N ALA A 204 -6.27 -9.05 -21.61
CA ALA A 204 -4.87 -8.63 -21.48
C ALA A 204 -3.81 -9.76 -21.50
N VAL A 205 -4.11 -10.97 -21.98
CA VAL A 205 -3.17 -12.11 -21.91
C VAL A 205 -1.88 -11.83 -22.68
N GLY A 206 -0.75 -11.72 -21.97
CA GLY A 206 0.54 -11.34 -22.54
C GLY A 206 0.81 -9.84 -22.57
N GLN A 207 -0.17 -9.00 -22.21
CA GLN A 207 0.04 -7.57 -21.97
C GLN A 207 0.96 -7.38 -20.77
N THR A 208 1.94 -6.49 -20.92
CA THR A 208 2.80 -6.06 -19.83
C THR A 208 2.12 -5.01 -18.97
N ARG A 209 2.29 -5.14 -17.65
CA ARG A 209 2.05 -4.10 -16.64
C ARG A 209 3.35 -3.81 -15.91
N GLN A 210 3.48 -2.62 -15.37
CA GLN A 210 4.62 -2.24 -14.54
C GLN A 210 4.22 -2.29 -13.06
N CYS A 211 5.09 -2.86 -12.24
CA CYS A 211 4.84 -3.06 -10.81
C CYS A 211 6.06 -2.61 -10.00
N ARG A 212 5.86 -2.40 -8.69
CA ARG A 212 6.98 -2.35 -7.73
C ARG A 212 7.54 -3.75 -7.51
N SER A 213 8.83 -3.88 -7.20
CA SER A 213 9.41 -5.18 -6.86
C SER A 213 8.88 -5.70 -5.51
N PHE A 214 8.17 -6.82 -5.56
CA PHE A 214 7.77 -7.53 -4.34
C PHE A 214 8.98 -8.16 -3.63
N ASP A 215 10.01 -8.56 -4.37
CA ASP A 215 11.22 -9.17 -3.80
C ASP A 215 12.04 -8.14 -3.01
N GLU A 216 12.14 -6.90 -3.48
CA GLU A 216 12.75 -5.82 -2.69
C GLU A 216 11.96 -5.51 -1.42
N LEU A 217 10.62 -5.47 -1.51
CA LEU A 217 9.78 -5.32 -0.32
C LEU A 217 10.02 -6.46 0.67
N LYS A 218 10.08 -7.70 0.18
CA LYS A 218 10.34 -8.88 1.01
C LYS A 218 11.72 -8.82 1.66
N ALA A 219 12.75 -8.44 0.91
CA ALA A 219 14.10 -8.25 1.44
C ALA A 219 14.11 -7.22 2.58
N TRP A 220 13.39 -6.10 2.42
CA TRP A 220 13.20 -5.14 3.50
C TRP A 220 12.52 -5.76 4.72
N THR A 221 11.46 -6.56 4.54
CA THR A 221 10.80 -7.22 5.68
C THR A 221 11.71 -8.17 6.45
N ILE A 222 12.60 -8.89 5.75
CA ILE A 222 13.57 -9.81 6.37
C ILE A 222 14.60 -9.03 7.19
N ALA A 223 14.97 -7.82 6.77
CA ALA A 223 15.91 -6.96 7.50
C ALA A 223 15.34 -6.36 8.80
N TYR A 224 14.01 -6.36 8.97
CA TYR A 224 13.31 -5.85 10.15
C TYR A 224 12.39 -6.92 10.75
N PRO A 225 12.93 -8.07 11.18
CA PRO A 225 12.11 -9.23 11.52
C PRO A 225 11.24 -8.96 12.75
N GLY A 226 9.92 -9.19 12.64
CA GLY A 226 9.02 -9.23 13.80
C GLY A 226 9.02 -10.58 14.53
N CYS A 227 9.97 -11.47 14.17
CA CYS A 227 10.17 -12.83 14.67
C CYS A 227 8.93 -13.72 14.61
N TYR A 228 8.03 -13.44 13.67
CA TYR A 228 6.75 -14.10 13.60
C TYR A 228 6.82 -15.35 12.73
N ARG A 229 6.06 -16.39 13.10
CA ARG A 229 5.66 -17.46 12.21
C ARG A 229 4.20 -17.78 12.46
N PHE A 230 3.44 -17.95 11.38
CA PHE A 230 2.10 -18.47 11.46
C PHE A 230 2.12 -19.98 11.69
N GLY A 231 1.35 -20.47 12.67
CA GLY A 231 1.15 -21.89 12.94
C GLY A 231 -0.31 -22.30 12.79
N ASN A 232 -0.78 -23.26 13.57
CA ASN A 232 -2.16 -23.75 13.44
C ASN A 232 -3.16 -22.69 13.96
N ALA A 233 -3.93 -22.06 13.07
CA ALA A 233 -4.95 -21.05 13.40
C ALA A 233 -5.89 -21.52 14.53
N THR A 234 -6.42 -22.74 14.43
CA THR A 234 -7.38 -23.30 15.40
C THR A 234 -6.83 -23.32 16.82
N PHE A 235 -5.53 -23.54 16.97
CA PHE A 235 -4.87 -23.57 18.27
C PHE A 235 -4.35 -22.20 18.69
N GLU A 236 -3.63 -21.51 17.80
CA GLU A 236 -2.85 -20.33 18.15
C GLU A 236 -3.68 -19.04 18.17
N ASP A 237 -4.78 -18.96 17.40
CA ASP A 237 -5.72 -17.83 17.50
C ASP A 237 -6.60 -17.94 18.75
N ALA A 238 -6.69 -19.14 19.35
CA ALA A 238 -7.41 -19.39 20.60
C ALA A 238 -6.57 -19.12 21.85
N GLN A 239 -5.29 -18.72 21.71
CA GLN A 239 -4.42 -18.44 22.84
C GLN A 239 -4.58 -17.00 23.36
N ASP A 240 -4.47 -16.85 24.69
CA ASP A 240 -4.50 -15.56 25.38
C ASP A 240 -3.34 -14.63 24.99
N SER A 241 -2.29 -15.16 24.37
CA SER A 241 -1.10 -14.42 23.96
C SER A 241 -0.56 -14.86 22.61
N GLN A 242 -0.15 -13.87 21.81
CA GLN A 242 0.50 -14.09 20.52
C GLN A 242 2.04 -14.18 20.64
N VAL A 243 2.59 -14.08 21.85
CA VAL A 243 4.04 -14.19 22.11
C VAL A 243 4.64 -15.52 21.61
N PRO A 244 3.97 -16.69 21.74
CA PRO A 244 4.50 -17.95 21.22
C PRO A 244 4.76 -17.94 19.71
N ARG A 245 3.98 -17.19 18.92
CA ARG A 245 4.20 -17.01 17.48
C ARG A 245 5.38 -16.09 17.16
N LYS A 246 5.88 -15.34 18.14
CA LYS A 246 7.00 -14.42 17.97
C LYS A 246 8.36 -15.05 18.29
N ARG A 247 8.44 -16.36 18.49
CA ARG A 247 9.71 -17.04 18.82
C ARG A 247 10.66 -17.27 17.63
N TYR A 248 10.29 -16.87 16.43
CA TYR A 248 10.98 -17.27 15.20
C TYR A 248 11.89 -16.16 14.68
N CYS A 249 12.80 -15.67 15.53
CA CYS A 249 13.79 -14.67 15.14
C CYS A 249 14.88 -15.26 14.24
N PRO A 250 15.26 -14.62 13.12
CA PRO A 250 16.30 -15.14 12.23
C PRO A 250 17.62 -15.45 12.95
N GLU A 251 18.34 -16.46 12.46
CA GLU A 251 19.67 -16.78 12.98
C GLU A 251 20.63 -15.59 12.86
N GLY A 252 21.41 -15.34 13.91
CA GLY A 252 22.30 -14.18 14.00
C GLY A 252 21.63 -12.85 14.36
N SER A 253 20.30 -12.82 14.54
CA SER A 253 19.63 -11.62 15.06
C SER A 253 19.93 -11.41 16.55
N PRO A 254 20.08 -10.14 17.01
CA PRO A 254 20.30 -9.83 18.43
C PRO A 254 19.20 -10.37 19.36
N GLU A 255 17.97 -10.50 18.85
CA GLU A 255 16.81 -10.93 19.63
C GLU A 255 16.75 -12.44 19.86
N LEU A 256 17.44 -13.24 19.04
CA LEU A 256 17.34 -14.70 19.12
C LEU A 256 17.79 -15.25 20.49
N ASP A 257 18.81 -14.67 21.10
CA ASP A 257 19.28 -15.11 22.42
C ASP A 257 18.30 -14.72 23.54
N VAL A 258 17.62 -13.58 23.40
CA VAL A 258 16.54 -13.16 24.30
C VAL A 258 15.37 -14.14 24.19
N VAL A 259 14.98 -14.50 22.97
CA VAL A 259 13.94 -15.50 22.71
C VAL A 259 14.31 -16.84 23.29
N ARG A 260 15.54 -17.32 23.06
CA ARG A 260 16.01 -18.60 23.61
C ARG A 260 15.91 -18.63 25.13
N SER A 261 16.39 -17.57 25.78
CA SER A 261 16.28 -17.41 27.23
C SER A 261 14.83 -17.44 27.71
N TYR A 262 13.95 -16.67 27.05
CA TYR A 262 12.52 -16.59 27.41
C TYR A 262 11.81 -17.95 27.30
N PHE A 263 12.10 -18.73 26.26
CA PHE A 263 11.47 -20.04 26.02
C PHE A 263 12.26 -21.23 26.58
N GLY A 264 13.36 -21.00 27.31
CA GLY A 264 14.21 -22.06 27.86
C GLY A 264 14.86 -22.95 26.79
N LYS A 265 15.19 -22.38 25.61
CA LYS A 265 15.85 -23.08 24.50
C LYS A 265 17.37 -22.93 24.59
N GLY A 266 18.10 -23.99 24.25
CA GLY A 266 19.56 -23.97 24.16
C GLY A 266 20.07 -23.25 22.91
N SER A 267 21.40 -23.07 22.83
CA SER A 267 22.07 -22.47 21.66
C SER A 267 22.01 -23.35 20.41
N ASP A 268 21.75 -24.64 20.59
CA ASP A 268 21.54 -25.65 19.55
C ASP A 268 20.18 -25.51 18.85
N TRP A 269 19.19 -24.91 19.51
CA TRP A 269 17.90 -24.64 18.91
C TRP A 269 17.94 -23.37 18.07
N THR A 270 17.39 -23.48 16.86
CA THR A 270 17.10 -22.38 15.95
C THR A 270 15.65 -22.52 15.47
N PRO A 271 15.03 -21.42 14.99
CA PRO A 271 13.68 -21.48 14.41
C PRO A 271 13.52 -22.50 13.28
N ALA A 272 14.60 -22.90 12.61
CA ALA A 272 14.57 -23.89 11.54
C ALA A 272 14.33 -25.33 12.06
N ASN A 273 14.56 -25.60 13.35
CA ASN A 273 14.28 -26.90 13.94
C ASN A 273 12.78 -27.14 14.17
N ASP A 274 12.00 -26.08 14.35
CA ASP A 274 10.56 -26.19 14.54
C ASP A 274 9.88 -26.41 13.17
N PRO A 275 8.89 -27.34 13.09
CA PRO A 275 8.14 -27.56 11.85
C PRO A 275 7.45 -26.27 11.38
N VAL A 276 7.38 -26.11 10.06
CA VAL A 276 6.56 -25.06 9.45
C VAL A 276 5.19 -25.65 9.23
N TRP A 277 4.18 -25.00 9.80
CA TRP A 277 2.80 -25.45 9.66
C TRP A 277 2.36 -25.42 8.20
N SER A 278 1.72 -26.50 7.79
CA SER A 278 1.10 -26.67 6.48
C SER A 278 -0.38 -27.02 6.63
N TRP A 279 -1.17 -26.62 5.64
CA TRP A 279 -2.59 -27.01 5.54
C TRP A 279 -2.82 -28.51 5.51
N PHE A 280 -1.81 -29.27 5.09
CA PHE A 280 -1.85 -30.72 4.98
C PHE A 280 -1.44 -31.44 6.27
N ASP A 281 -0.99 -30.72 7.31
CA ASP A 281 -0.54 -31.33 8.58
C ASP A 281 -1.71 -31.78 9.48
N GLY A 282 -2.96 -31.56 9.06
CA GLY A 282 -4.19 -31.92 9.77
C GLY A 282 -4.98 -33.08 9.14
N GLU A 283 -4.41 -33.77 8.15
CA GLU A 283 -4.95 -35.01 7.56
C GLU A 283 -4.34 -36.28 8.18
#